data_AF-A0A962THR3-F1
#
_entry.id   AF-A0A962THR3-F1
#
_cell.length_a   1.000
_cell.length_b   1.000
_cell.length_c   1.000
_cell.angle_alpha   90.00
_cell.angle_beta   90.00
_cell.angle_gamma   90.00
#
_symmetry.space_group_name_H-M   'P 1'
#
loop_
_entity.id
_entity.type
_entity.pdbx_description
1 polymer ?
#
loop_
_entity_poly.entity_id
_entity_poly.type
_entity_poly.pdbx_seq_one_letter_code
_entity_poly.pdbx_strand_id
1 'polypeptide(L)'
;MRKSLFLLAFFILLPAWAGIPATPVMTLYQFNGNLEIPYYDLRSFEKSGASRPAGSLAQGTSLIPCLVVRNGRPLTDRQGTPYVGFRIVVNSRAAVPASTAVFKTALKQRQAMSAANHHCDAAVQYVMNVRKMYAMEKAPFFDPPFLARINHATPKRPYQNELDQIIQAFHNSSYCAAANHRLIGRRHTLQQAWDRFIGAQRNQWPRQILQRAKHLDYVMRTAIFEGHLDRGCNAYGACERNIIALSIRNRARESCSKGQGCRFQGDFQGVSSKVSQYNIWDEYLTQISGLTSCFLRQDLGSDSSVMGGRDDYNVAYYDKIQAMYRQNLPDIQRILFGKDHDLQAVFPNVSLKRLKKLRHYYHAPAMGQCFPHHNRVEYMSGAIARKGQDFALIANTRIRVDQRHQEGYFFQDFVVQQQPDKDVVSLIDRYPGFIVDGRKVSLRTASGCPPYGIPRGCRFNTIGRYRKTPSWLKSGTPLALTCRI
;
A
#
# COMPACT_ATOMS: atom_id res chain seq x y z
N MET A 1 80.81 11.40 -3.44
CA MET A 1 80.18 10.58 -2.39
C MET A 1 78.67 10.74 -2.48
N ARG A 2 77.98 9.71 -3.00
CA ARG A 2 76.52 9.56 -3.03
C ARG A 2 75.99 9.39 -1.60
N LYS A 3 74.96 10.15 -1.19
CA LYS A 3 73.96 9.65 -0.23
C LYS A 3 72.58 10.16 -0.62
N SER A 4 71.78 9.18 -1.04
CA SER A 4 70.36 9.25 -1.33
C SER A 4 69.54 9.42 -0.04
N LEU A 5 68.47 10.21 -0.10
CA LEU A 5 67.32 10.06 0.79
C LEU A 5 66.07 9.98 -0.09
N PHE A 6 65.62 8.75 -0.33
CA PHE A 6 64.30 8.45 -0.89
C PHE A 6 63.35 8.22 0.28
N LEU A 7 62.36 9.11 0.44
CA LEU A 7 61.18 8.85 1.25
C LEU A 7 60.32 7.79 0.53
N LEU A 8 60.13 6.63 1.15
CA LEU A 8 59.14 5.64 0.73
C LEU A 8 57.87 5.87 1.55
N ALA A 9 56.93 6.65 1.03
CA ALA A 9 55.58 6.76 1.58
C ALA A 9 54.74 5.58 1.05
N PHE A 10 54.66 4.51 1.84
CA PHE A 10 53.76 3.38 1.58
C PHE A 10 52.33 3.83 1.92
N PHE A 11 51.58 4.31 0.93
CA PHE A 11 50.13 4.40 1.03
C PHE A 11 49.55 2.98 0.99
N ILE A 12 49.30 2.41 2.16
CA ILE A 12 48.45 1.22 2.29
C ILE A 12 47.03 1.67 1.93
N LEU A 13 46.65 1.51 0.67
CA LEU A 13 45.26 1.48 0.24
C LEU A 13 44.63 0.23 0.85
N LEU A 14 44.15 0.34 2.09
CA LEU A 14 43.19 -0.63 2.60
C LEU A 14 42.01 -0.63 1.62
N PRO A 15 41.64 -1.77 1.01
CA PRO A 15 40.42 -1.81 0.24
C PRO A 15 39.31 -1.46 1.23
N ALA A 16 38.65 -0.33 1.02
CA ALA A 16 37.37 -0.09 1.67
C ALA A 16 36.52 -1.30 1.27
N TRP A 17 36.28 -2.22 2.21
CA TRP A 17 35.39 -3.34 2.01
C TRP A 17 34.01 -2.74 1.74
N ALA A 18 33.69 -2.57 0.46
CA ALA A 18 32.40 -2.08 0.03
C ALA A 18 31.38 -3.18 0.34
N GLY A 19 30.79 -3.10 1.53
CA GLY A 19 29.67 -3.95 1.92
C GLY A 19 28.48 -3.73 0.99
N ILE A 20 27.63 -4.75 0.88
CA ILE A 20 26.36 -4.66 0.18
C ILE A 20 25.30 -4.04 1.10
N PRO A 21 24.23 -3.41 0.56
CA PRO A 21 23.13 -2.91 1.38
C PRO A 21 22.49 -4.05 2.17
N ALA A 22 22.33 -3.88 3.48
CA ALA A 22 21.73 -4.90 4.32
C ALA A 22 20.26 -5.18 3.93
N THR A 23 19.76 -6.41 4.12
CA THR A 23 18.37 -6.74 3.80
C THR A 23 17.37 -5.75 4.44
N PRO A 24 16.39 -5.23 3.69
CA PRO A 24 15.49 -4.22 4.21
C PRO A 24 14.51 -4.82 5.23
N VAL A 25 13.82 -3.95 5.97
CA VAL A 25 12.57 -4.35 6.62
C VAL A 25 11.57 -4.69 5.51
N MET A 26 11.01 -5.89 5.56
CA MET A 26 9.98 -6.36 4.65
C MET A 26 8.70 -6.67 5.39
N THR A 27 7.58 -6.56 4.69
CA THR A 27 6.25 -6.83 5.22
C THR A 27 5.64 -8.04 4.53
N LEU A 28 5.00 -8.89 5.33
CA LEU A 28 4.24 -10.03 4.83
C LEU A 28 2.96 -9.55 4.13
N TYR A 29 2.86 -9.82 2.83
CA TYR A 29 1.75 -9.32 2.03
C TYR A 29 1.36 -10.25 0.89
N GLN A 30 0.05 -10.46 0.75
CA GLN A 30 -0.59 -11.04 -0.42
C GLN A 30 -1.92 -10.33 -0.66
N PHE A 31 -2.04 -9.64 -1.80
CA PHE A 31 -3.28 -8.96 -2.16
C PHE A 31 -4.45 -9.95 -2.19
N ASN A 32 -5.50 -9.64 -1.43
CA ASN A 32 -6.68 -10.50 -1.27
C ASN A 32 -6.34 -11.96 -0.94
N GLY A 33 -5.23 -12.19 -0.23
CA GLY A 33 -4.75 -13.50 0.20
C GLY A 33 -5.28 -13.90 1.58
N ASN A 34 -4.87 -15.10 2.02
CA ASN A 34 -5.14 -15.58 3.38
C ASN A 34 -4.46 -14.68 4.41
N LEU A 35 -5.10 -14.52 5.56
CA LEU A 35 -4.51 -13.80 6.69
C LEU A 35 -3.21 -14.47 7.15
N GLU A 36 -3.18 -15.80 7.17
CA GLU A 36 -2.05 -16.60 7.64
C GLU A 36 -1.08 -16.94 6.52
N ILE A 37 0.20 -16.64 6.76
CA ILE A 37 1.30 -17.00 5.87
C ILE A 37 2.19 -18.03 6.60
N PRO A 38 2.34 -19.25 6.06
CA PRO A 38 3.04 -20.32 6.75
C PRO A 38 4.55 -20.10 6.80
N TYR A 39 5.17 -20.52 7.90
CA TYR A 39 6.61 -20.75 8.02
C TYR A 39 6.87 -22.21 8.38
N TYR A 40 8.12 -22.64 8.18
CA TYR A 40 8.52 -24.03 8.26
C TYR A 40 9.72 -24.16 9.20
N ASP A 41 9.77 -25.24 9.97
CA ASP A 41 10.95 -25.64 10.73
C ASP A 41 12.08 -26.00 9.76
N LEU A 42 13.26 -25.41 9.96
CA LEU A 42 14.38 -25.52 9.06
C LEU A 42 14.81 -26.99 8.85
N ARG A 43 14.91 -27.77 9.94
CA ARG A 43 15.38 -29.17 9.88
C ARG A 43 14.38 -30.06 9.14
N SER A 44 13.10 -29.83 9.38
CA SER A 44 12.01 -30.57 8.72
C SER A 44 11.89 -30.17 7.24
N PHE A 45 12.09 -28.88 6.94
CA PHE A 45 12.05 -28.34 5.59
C PHE A 45 13.17 -28.91 4.71
N GLU A 46 14.38 -29.06 5.23
CA GLU A 46 15.49 -29.66 4.47
C GLU A 46 15.19 -31.10 4.01
N LYS A 47 14.44 -31.85 4.81
CA LYS A 47 14.06 -33.24 4.50
C LYS A 47 12.86 -33.35 3.56
N SER A 48 11.86 -32.47 3.74
CA SER A 48 10.51 -32.66 3.19
C SER A 48 9.92 -31.43 2.47
N GLY A 49 10.72 -30.37 2.34
CA GLY A 49 10.31 -29.10 1.73
C GLY A 49 9.15 -28.42 2.45
N ALA A 50 8.36 -27.66 1.69
CA ALA A 50 7.24 -26.86 2.17
C ALA A 50 5.95 -27.68 2.44
N SER A 51 6.07 -28.91 2.96
CA SER A 51 4.96 -29.87 3.08
C SER A 51 4.17 -29.73 4.39
N ARG A 52 4.85 -29.46 5.52
CA ARG A 52 4.25 -29.33 6.85
C ARG A 52 4.67 -28.02 7.51
N PRO A 53 3.80 -27.00 7.56
CA PRO A 53 4.09 -25.76 8.27
C PRO A 53 4.36 -26.01 9.75
N ALA A 54 5.36 -25.32 10.30
CA ALA A 54 5.60 -25.28 11.75
C ALA A 54 4.72 -24.24 12.45
N GLY A 55 4.19 -23.27 11.70
CA GLY A 55 3.26 -22.27 12.18
C GLY A 55 2.95 -21.25 11.09
N SER A 56 2.40 -20.10 11.48
CA SER A 56 2.09 -19.02 10.55
C SER A 56 2.29 -17.63 11.18
N LEU A 57 2.52 -16.65 10.31
CA LEU A 57 2.51 -15.23 10.64
C LEU A 57 1.38 -14.54 9.89
N ALA A 58 0.76 -13.56 10.53
CA ALA A 58 -0.33 -12.81 9.92
C ALA A 58 0.18 -11.78 8.91
N GLN A 59 -0.61 -11.50 7.86
CA GLN A 59 -0.35 -10.39 6.93
C GLN A 59 -0.13 -9.07 7.67
N GLY A 60 0.79 -8.27 7.14
CA GLY A 60 1.25 -7.01 7.73
C GLY A 60 2.32 -7.17 8.81
N THR A 61 2.65 -8.40 9.23
CA THR A 61 3.84 -8.62 10.06
C THR A 61 5.09 -8.13 9.32
N SER A 62 5.85 -7.27 9.98
CA SER A 62 7.09 -6.71 9.47
C SER A 62 8.28 -7.46 10.06
N LEU A 63 9.25 -7.80 9.22
CA LEU A 63 10.39 -8.65 9.55
C LEU A 63 11.64 -8.24 8.77
N ILE A 64 12.78 -8.77 9.17
CA ILE A 64 14.06 -8.63 8.45
C ILE A 64 14.48 -10.04 8.02
N PRO A 65 14.59 -10.33 6.72
CA PRO A 65 14.97 -11.65 6.23
C PRO A 65 16.49 -11.85 6.24
N CYS A 66 16.91 -13.11 6.29
CA CYS A 66 18.29 -13.55 6.14
C CYS A 66 18.35 -14.87 5.35
N LEU A 67 19.49 -15.17 4.74
CA LEU A 67 19.74 -16.39 3.99
C LEU A 67 20.29 -17.47 4.91
N VAL A 68 19.56 -18.58 5.01
CA VAL A 68 20.09 -19.80 5.63
C VAL A 68 21.02 -20.47 4.62
N VAL A 69 22.30 -20.59 4.98
CA VAL A 69 23.34 -21.23 4.16
C VAL A 69 23.85 -22.47 4.88
N ARG A 70 23.79 -23.63 4.21
CA ARG A 70 24.25 -24.93 4.70
C ARG A 70 25.16 -25.57 3.67
N ASN A 71 26.35 -26.02 4.09
CA ASN A 71 27.35 -26.62 3.21
C ASN A 71 27.66 -25.72 1.98
N GLY A 72 27.79 -24.41 2.22
CA GLY A 72 28.04 -23.42 1.17
C GLY A 72 26.87 -23.21 0.19
N ARG A 73 25.66 -23.71 0.50
CA ARG A 73 24.48 -23.58 -0.35
C ARG A 73 23.32 -22.94 0.38
N PRO A 74 22.67 -21.93 -0.21
CA PRO A 74 21.47 -21.36 0.35
C PRO A 74 20.24 -22.25 0.12
N LEU A 75 19.25 -22.13 1.00
CA LEU A 75 18.01 -22.88 0.90
C LEU A 75 17.06 -22.31 -0.16
N THR A 76 16.85 -23.04 -1.26
CA THR A 76 15.97 -22.64 -2.37
C THR A 76 15.02 -23.75 -2.82
N ASP A 77 13.89 -23.38 -3.44
CA ASP A 77 13.13 -24.32 -4.26
C ASP A 77 13.85 -24.69 -5.58
N ARG A 78 13.24 -25.58 -6.36
CA ARG A 78 13.80 -26.04 -7.65
C ARG A 78 13.99 -24.89 -8.65
N GLN A 79 13.15 -23.86 -8.57
CA GLN A 79 13.19 -22.66 -9.40
C GLN A 79 14.13 -21.57 -8.85
N GLY A 80 14.94 -21.87 -7.82
CA GLY A 80 15.89 -20.94 -7.21
C GLY A 80 15.25 -19.87 -6.32
N THR A 81 13.98 -20.03 -5.93
CA THR A 81 13.34 -19.11 -4.99
C THR A 81 13.87 -19.37 -3.57
N PRO A 82 14.37 -18.33 -2.89
CA PRO A 82 14.84 -18.46 -1.51
C PRO A 82 13.73 -18.80 -0.52
N TYR A 83 14.02 -19.72 0.40
CA TYR A 83 13.36 -19.83 1.69
C TYR A 83 14.26 -19.21 2.74
N VAL A 84 13.82 -18.09 3.30
CA VAL A 84 14.66 -17.20 4.12
C VAL A 84 14.32 -17.37 5.59
N GLY A 85 15.34 -17.29 6.44
CA GLY A 85 15.13 -17.03 7.85
C GLY A 85 14.63 -15.62 8.07
N PHE A 86 14.09 -15.34 9.25
CA PHE A 86 13.53 -14.02 9.53
C PHE A 86 13.61 -13.67 11.01
N ARG A 87 13.77 -12.37 11.28
CA ARG A 87 13.55 -11.77 12.59
C ARG A 87 12.33 -10.86 12.54
N ILE A 88 11.36 -11.11 13.41
CA ILE A 88 10.16 -10.27 13.50
C ILE A 88 10.55 -8.90 14.07
N VAL A 89 10.08 -7.83 13.42
CA VAL A 89 10.19 -6.45 13.89
C VAL A 89 8.87 -6.02 14.53
N VAL A 90 7.75 -6.24 13.83
CA VAL A 90 6.39 -5.99 14.36
C VAL A 90 5.50 -7.15 13.97
N ASN A 91 4.95 -7.85 14.97
CA ASN A 91 3.90 -8.85 14.77
C ASN A 91 2.53 -8.15 14.66
N SER A 92 1.86 -8.27 13.50
CA SER A 92 0.60 -7.56 13.27
C SER A 92 -0.54 -7.98 14.20
N ARG A 93 -0.49 -9.18 14.80
CA ARG A 93 -1.48 -9.65 15.79
C ARG A 93 -1.40 -8.91 17.12
N ALA A 94 -0.18 -8.59 17.54
CA ALA A 94 0.13 -8.01 18.84
C ALA A 94 0.48 -6.52 18.75
N ALA A 95 0.46 -5.95 17.54
CA ALA A 95 0.83 -4.56 17.32
C ALA A 95 -0.12 -3.61 18.07
N VAL A 96 0.49 -2.62 18.70
CA VAL A 96 -0.13 -1.53 19.45
C VAL A 96 0.39 -0.19 18.90
N PRO A 97 -0.15 0.98 19.31
CA PRO A 97 0.32 2.27 18.80
C PRO A 97 1.85 2.47 18.89
N ALA A 98 2.48 1.99 19.96
CA ALA A 98 3.94 2.07 20.13
C ALA A 98 4.74 1.27 19.07
N SER A 99 4.13 0.25 18.46
CA SER A 99 4.77 -0.56 17.40
C SER A 99 5.11 0.27 16.15
N THR A 100 4.42 1.39 15.93
CA THR A 100 4.73 2.32 14.83
C THR A 100 6.15 2.89 14.95
N ALA A 101 6.57 3.27 16.16
CA ALA A 101 7.92 3.78 16.40
C ALA A 101 8.98 2.69 16.22
N VAL A 102 8.71 1.47 16.72
CA VAL A 102 9.58 0.30 16.54
C VAL A 102 9.85 0.03 15.05
N PHE A 103 8.80 0.04 14.23
CA PHE A 103 8.94 -0.13 12.78
C PHE A 103 9.82 0.97 12.15
N LYS A 104 9.52 2.25 12.43
CA LYS A 104 10.26 3.39 11.85
C LYS A 104 11.74 3.36 12.22
N THR A 105 12.06 3.04 13.47
CA THR A 105 13.44 2.91 13.95
C THR A 105 14.16 1.78 13.21
N ALA A 106 13.55 0.59 13.12
CA ALA A 106 14.15 -0.54 12.42
C ALA A 106 14.35 -0.24 10.92
N LEU A 107 13.39 0.43 10.27
CA LEU A 107 13.51 0.82 8.87
C LEU A 107 14.72 1.74 8.65
N LYS A 108 14.82 2.83 9.43
CA LYS A 108 15.92 3.80 9.34
C LYS A 108 17.28 3.13 9.61
N GLN A 109 17.36 2.27 10.63
CA GLN A 109 18.57 1.53 10.95
C GLN A 109 19.01 0.63 9.78
N ARG A 110 18.08 -0.09 9.14
CA ARG A 110 18.40 -0.96 8.01
C ARG A 110 18.81 -0.19 6.76
N GLN A 111 18.16 0.94 6.47
CA GLN A 111 18.51 1.79 5.32
C GLN A 111 19.95 2.35 5.40
N ALA A 112 20.46 2.59 6.61
CA ALA A 112 21.82 3.09 6.83
C ALA A 112 22.90 1.99 6.92
N MET A 113 22.51 0.71 6.86
CA MET A 113 23.41 -0.41 7.16
C MET A 113 23.95 -1.08 5.90
N SER A 114 25.25 -1.38 5.90
CA SER A 114 25.90 -2.27 4.94
C SER A 114 26.32 -3.57 5.63
N ALA A 115 26.40 -4.66 4.87
CA ALA A 115 26.79 -5.99 5.35
C ALA A 115 27.74 -6.65 4.34
N ALA A 116 28.58 -7.60 4.78
CA ALA A 116 29.39 -8.40 3.85
C ALA A 116 28.53 -9.42 3.08
N ASN A 117 27.57 -10.02 3.77
CA ASN A 117 26.61 -10.98 3.24
C ASN A 117 25.29 -10.91 4.02
N HIS A 118 24.29 -11.64 3.55
CA HIS A 118 22.95 -11.69 4.15
C HIS A 118 22.72 -12.98 4.95
N HIS A 119 23.75 -13.60 5.51
CA HIS A 119 23.59 -14.86 6.24
C HIS A 119 22.72 -14.70 7.49
N CYS A 120 22.00 -15.75 7.83
CA CYS A 120 21.32 -15.86 9.11
C CYS A 120 22.29 -16.14 10.25
N ASP A 121 21.94 -15.66 11.45
CA ASP A 121 22.55 -16.15 12.69
C ASP A 121 22.29 -17.65 12.87
N ALA A 122 23.20 -18.33 13.58
CA ALA A 122 23.11 -19.78 13.82
C ALA A 122 21.84 -20.19 14.59
N ALA A 123 21.22 -19.26 15.32
CA ALA A 123 20.00 -19.49 16.09
C ALA A 123 18.71 -19.54 15.26
N VAL A 124 18.76 -19.27 13.95
CA VAL A 124 17.56 -19.32 13.10
C VAL A 124 17.03 -20.75 12.96
N GLN A 125 15.78 -20.94 13.39
CA GLN A 125 15.07 -22.23 13.36
C GLN A 125 13.98 -22.32 12.29
N TYR A 126 13.48 -21.17 11.80
CA TYR A 126 12.33 -21.12 10.91
C TYR A 126 12.65 -20.43 9.60
N VAL A 127 12.03 -20.91 8.53
CA VAL A 127 12.14 -20.35 7.18
C VAL A 127 10.78 -20.10 6.54
N MET A 128 10.72 -19.13 5.63
CA MET A 128 9.52 -18.77 4.89
C MET A 128 9.86 -18.44 3.43
N ASN A 129 8.89 -18.65 2.53
CA ASN A 129 9.02 -18.28 1.13
C ASN A 129 9.10 -16.75 0.96
N VAL A 130 10.22 -16.24 0.44
CA VAL A 130 10.46 -14.80 0.28
C VAL A 130 9.46 -14.10 -0.64
N ARG A 131 8.76 -14.82 -1.53
CA ARG A 131 7.73 -14.23 -2.42
C ARG A 131 6.53 -13.66 -1.66
N LYS A 132 6.42 -13.94 -0.35
CA LYS A 132 5.41 -13.39 0.55
C LYS A 132 5.87 -12.10 1.24
N MET A 133 7.10 -11.64 0.98
CA MET A 133 7.71 -10.48 1.62
C MET A 133 7.84 -9.33 0.59
N TYR A 134 7.42 -8.13 1.01
CA TYR A 134 7.48 -6.91 0.19
C TYR A 134 8.27 -5.83 0.92
N ALA A 135 9.14 -5.10 0.21
CA ALA A 135 9.87 -3.98 0.79
C ALA A 135 8.93 -2.77 0.87
N MET A 136 8.18 -2.67 1.96
CA MET A 136 7.17 -1.64 2.17
C MET A 136 7.64 -0.71 3.29
N GLU A 137 7.72 0.59 2.99
CA GLU A 137 8.22 1.60 3.94
C GLU A 137 7.09 2.21 4.80
N LYS A 138 5.85 1.71 4.63
CA LYS A 138 4.69 2.23 5.35
C LYS A 138 4.55 1.56 6.70
N ALA A 139 4.69 2.34 7.76
CA ALA A 139 4.51 1.89 9.12
C ALA A 139 3.03 1.55 9.41
N PRO A 140 2.77 0.68 10.41
CA PRO A 140 1.43 0.51 10.94
C PRO A 140 0.79 1.84 11.35
N PHE A 141 -0.48 2.00 11.03
CA PHE A 141 -1.25 3.21 11.31
C PHE A 141 -2.17 2.99 12.51
N PHE A 142 -2.07 3.88 13.50
CA PHE A 142 -2.99 3.98 14.63
C PHE A 142 -3.39 5.42 14.81
N ASP A 143 -4.67 5.66 15.12
CA ASP A 143 -5.10 6.99 15.55
C ASP A 143 -4.42 7.35 16.89
N PRO A 144 -4.09 8.64 17.11
CA PRO A 144 -3.71 9.11 18.43
C PRO A 144 -4.77 8.74 19.47
N PRO A 145 -4.40 8.47 20.74
CA PRO A 145 -5.37 8.23 21.80
C PRO A 145 -6.34 9.41 21.93
N PHE A 146 -7.55 9.16 22.42
CA PHE A 146 -8.51 10.22 22.74
C PHE A 146 -7.92 11.12 23.82
N LEU A 147 -8.03 12.43 23.62
CA LEU A 147 -7.78 13.36 24.72
C LEU A 147 -8.95 13.27 25.71
N ALA A 148 -8.65 13.03 26.99
CA ALA A 148 -9.65 12.79 28.04
C ALA A 148 -10.67 13.93 28.25
N ARG A 149 -10.50 15.10 27.60
CA ARG A 149 -11.30 16.32 27.79
C ARG A 149 -12.39 16.57 26.73
N ILE A 150 -12.68 15.64 25.81
CA ILE A 150 -13.63 15.90 24.69
C ILE A 150 -15.05 15.44 24.99
N ASN A 151 -15.28 14.75 26.12
CA ASN A 151 -16.64 14.43 26.56
C ASN A 151 -17.40 15.76 26.72
N HIS A 152 -18.34 16.03 25.82
CA HIS A 152 -19.19 17.24 25.74
C HIS A 152 -18.65 18.46 24.98
N ALA A 153 -17.59 18.34 24.16
CA ALA A 153 -17.20 19.47 23.31
C ALA A 153 -18.32 19.80 22.30
N THR A 154 -18.78 21.05 22.30
CA THR A 154 -19.63 21.61 21.24
C THR A 154 -18.92 21.39 19.90
N PRO A 155 -19.63 20.96 18.83
CA PRO A 155 -19.00 20.81 17.53
C PRO A 155 -18.32 22.11 17.12
N LYS A 156 -17.01 22.04 16.88
CA LYS A 156 -16.17 23.19 16.54
C LYS A 156 -16.60 23.90 15.26
N ARG A 157 -17.37 23.22 14.43
CA ARG A 157 -17.94 23.72 13.18
C ARG A 157 -19.39 23.23 13.05
N PRO A 158 -20.28 24.02 12.44
CA PRO A 158 -21.64 23.57 12.18
C PRO A 158 -21.62 22.35 11.27
N TYR A 159 -22.49 21.38 11.56
CA TYR A 159 -22.73 20.25 10.68
C TYR A 159 -23.35 20.74 9.37
N GLN A 160 -22.94 20.16 8.24
CA GLN A 160 -23.52 20.57 6.96
C GLN A 160 -24.97 20.09 6.79
N ASN A 161 -25.34 18.99 7.44
CA ASN A 161 -26.67 18.36 7.41
C ASN A 161 -26.77 17.23 8.46
N GLU A 162 -27.93 16.58 8.55
CA GLU A 162 -28.20 15.49 9.50
C GLU A 162 -27.28 14.26 9.30
N LEU A 163 -26.94 13.89 8.07
CA LEU A 163 -26.03 12.77 7.80
C LEU A 163 -24.62 13.07 8.30
N ASP A 164 -24.13 14.29 8.09
CA ASP A 164 -22.84 14.75 8.60
C ASP A 164 -22.79 14.70 10.12
N GLN A 165 -23.85 15.16 10.79
CA GLN A 165 -23.97 15.12 12.25
C GLN A 165 -23.84 13.68 12.78
N ILE A 166 -24.55 12.72 12.16
CA ILE A 166 -24.50 11.31 12.57
C ILE A 166 -23.11 10.71 12.34
N ILE A 167 -22.47 11.00 11.20
CA ILE A 167 -21.14 10.49 10.89
C ILE A 167 -20.11 11.05 11.88
N GLN A 168 -20.15 12.36 12.15
CA GLN A 168 -19.26 12.95 13.14
C GLN A 168 -19.51 12.38 14.54
N ALA A 169 -20.77 12.16 14.94
CA ALA A 169 -21.09 11.49 16.21
C ALA A 169 -20.50 10.07 16.28
N PHE A 170 -20.57 9.29 15.19
CA PHE A 170 -19.92 7.98 15.12
C PHE A 170 -18.40 8.09 15.30
N HIS A 171 -17.74 9.00 14.57
CA HIS A 171 -16.28 9.17 14.64
C HIS A 171 -15.79 9.60 16.02
N ASN A 172 -16.56 10.41 16.74
CA ASN A 172 -16.24 10.84 18.10
C ASN A 172 -16.64 9.81 19.18
N SER A 173 -17.18 8.65 18.80
CA SER A 173 -17.61 7.62 19.73
C SER A 173 -16.53 6.56 20.03
N SER A 174 -16.67 5.89 21.17
CA SER A 174 -15.88 4.71 21.52
C SER A 174 -16.08 3.54 20.55
N TYR A 175 -17.22 3.48 19.84
CA TYR A 175 -17.47 2.45 18.83
C TYR A 175 -16.48 2.57 17.67
N CYS A 176 -16.28 3.78 17.13
CA CYS A 176 -15.29 4.00 16.07
C CYS A 176 -13.87 3.72 16.59
N ALA A 177 -13.55 4.20 17.80
CA ALA A 177 -12.24 3.98 18.42
C ALA A 177 -11.87 2.48 18.47
N ALA A 178 -12.82 1.65 18.90
CA ALA A 178 -12.65 0.21 19.00
C ALA A 178 -12.30 -0.47 17.65
N ALA A 179 -12.73 0.09 16.52
CA ALA A 179 -12.41 -0.43 15.19
C ALA A 179 -10.92 -0.37 14.85
N ASN A 180 -10.14 0.49 15.52
CA ASN A 180 -8.73 0.72 15.21
C ASN A 180 -7.76 0.21 16.29
N HIS A 181 -8.27 -0.36 17.39
CA HIS A 181 -7.44 -0.87 18.50
C HIS A 181 -6.46 -1.96 18.10
N ARG A 182 -6.79 -2.77 17.09
CA ARG A 182 -5.93 -3.83 16.54
C ARG A 182 -5.70 -3.57 15.05
N LEU A 183 -4.59 -4.06 14.51
CA LEU A 183 -4.31 -3.95 13.07
C LEU A 183 -5.17 -4.92 12.25
N ILE A 184 -5.36 -6.13 12.74
CA ILE A 184 -6.01 -7.19 11.96
C ILE A 184 -7.52 -7.13 12.08
N GLY A 185 -8.22 -7.35 10.96
CA GLY A 185 -9.67 -7.51 10.92
C GLY A 185 -10.45 -6.19 10.97
N ARG A 186 -9.76 -5.04 10.81
CA ARG A 186 -10.34 -3.69 10.95
C ARG A 186 -11.59 -3.46 10.12
N ARG A 187 -11.67 -4.02 8.90
CA ARG A 187 -12.87 -3.93 8.07
C ARG A 187 -14.09 -4.54 8.75
N HIS A 188 -13.96 -5.74 9.30
CA HIS A 188 -15.06 -6.41 9.99
C HIS A 188 -15.40 -5.68 11.28
N THR A 189 -14.39 -5.25 12.04
CA THR A 189 -14.60 -4.50 13.29
C THR A 189 -15.28 -3.15 13.04
N LEU A 190 -14.95 -2.44 11.96
CA LEU A 190 -15.64 -1.20 11.58
C LEU A 190 -17.11 -1.44 11.23
N GLN A 191 -17.43 -2.55 10.57
CA GLN A 191 -18.82 -2.93 10.30
C GLN A 191 -19.59 -3.16 11.60
N GLN A 192 -19.01 -3.95 12.51
CA GLN A 192 -19.60 -4.21 13.84
C GLN A 192 -19.74 -2.93 14.67
N ALA A 193 -18.76 -2.03 14.61
CA ALA A 193 -18.79 -0.75 15.31
C ALA A 193 -19.97 0.10 14.87
N TRP A 194 -20.18 0.23 13.55
CA TRP A 194 -21.36 0.91 13.02
C TRP A 194 -22.66 0.21 13.43
N ASP A 195 -22.73 -1.12 13.38
CA ASP A 195 -23.95 -1.85 13.75
C ASP A 195 -24.31 -1.62 15.23
N ARG A 196 -23.32 -1.60 16.13
CA ARG A 196 -23.50 -1.27 17.55
C ARG A 196 -23.91 0.18 17.77
N PHE A 197 -23.27 1.12 17.08
CA PHE A 197 -23.63 2.54 17.15
C PHE A 197 -25.08 2.78 16.71
N ILE A 198 -25.50 2.17 15.59
CA ILE A 198 -26.88 2.26 15.11
C ILE A 198 -27.87 1.68 16.14
N GLY A 199 -27.52 0.56 16.77
CA GLY A 199 -28.34 -0.03 17.83
C GLY A 199 -28.51 0.90 19.04
N ALA A 200 -27.42 1.55 19.46
CA ALA A 200 -27.41 2.46 20.60
C ALA A 200 -28.14 3.79 20.33
N GLN A 201 -28.10 4.28 19.09
CA GLN A 201 -28.63 5.60 18.72
C GLN A 201 -30.04 5.57 18.13
N ARG A 202 -30.72 4.41 18.19
CA ARG A 202 -32.06 4.21 17.61
C ARG A 202 -33.16 5.12 18.17
N ASN A 203 -32.97 5.64 19.40
CA ASN A 203 -33.90 6.55 20.05
C ASN A 203 -33.63 8.02 19.68
N GLN A 204 -32.45 8.32 19.13
CA GLN A 204 -32.05 9.68 18.76
C GLN A 204 -32.31 9.96 17.27
N TRP A 205 -32.06 8.97 16.39
CA TRP A 205 -32.30 9.11 14.95
C TRP A 205 -33.04 7.91 14.38
N PRO A 206 -33.89 8.11 13.34
CA PRO A 206 -34.51 7.02 12.61
C PRO A 206 -33.48 6.02 12.06
N ARG A 207 -33.81 4.72 12.10
CA ARG A 207 -32.92 3.66 11.59
C ARG A 207 -32.51 3.88 10.12
N GLN A 208 -33.41 4.41 9.30
CA GLN A 208 -33.14 4.66 7.88
C GLN A 208 -32.05 5.72 7.69
N ILE A 209 -32.07 6.82 8.45
CA ILE A 209 -31.06 7.87 8.33
C ILE A 209 -29.70 7.40 8.87
N LEU A 210 -29.71 6.62 9.95
CA LEU A 210 -28.53 5.95 10.51
C LEU A 210 -27.85 5.02 9.48
N GLN A 211 -28.64 4.23 8.73
CA GLN A 211 -28.08 3.38 7.66
C GLN A 211 -27.54 4.22 6.49
N ARG A 212 -28.21 5.32 6.11
CA ARG A 212 -27.68 6.23 5.07
C ARG A 212 -26.36 6.87 5.50
N ALA A 213 -26.22 7.26 6.77
CA ALA A 213 -24.98 7.80 7.32
C ALA A 213 -23.84 6.77 7.26
N LYS A 214 -24.09 5.52 7.67
CA LYS A 214 -23.14 4.40 7.50
C LYS A 214 -22.73 4.22 6.04
N HIS A 215 -23.69 4.21 5.12
CA HIS A 215 -23.39 4.07 3.69
C HIS A 215 -22.53 5.21 3.16
N LEU A 216 -22.84 6.45 3.54
CA LEU A 216 -22.08 7.63 3.16
C LEU A 216 -20.65 7.58 3.71
N ASP A 217 -20.46 7.24 4.99
CA ASP A 217 -19.12 7.10 5.60
C ASP A 217 -18.23 6.09 4.83
N TYR A 218 -18.77 4.90 4.51
CA TYR A 218 -18.01 3.90 3.74
C TYR A 218 -17.63 4.38 2.33
N VAL A 219 -18.52 5.12 1.66
CA VAL A 219 -18.22 5.71 0.35
C VAL A 219 -17.18 6.82 0.48
N MET A 220 -17.32 7.71 1.48
CA MET A 220 -16.37 8.80 1.73
C MET A 220 -14.97 8.27 2.03
N ARG A 221 -14.85 7.25 2.89
CA ARG A 221 -13.58 6.53 3.14
C ARG A 221 -12.99 6.03 1.82
N THR A 222 -13.77 5.30 1.05
CA THR A 222 -13.28 4.73 -0.21
C THR A 222 -12.85 5.81 -1.19
N ALA A 223 -13.69 6.84 -1.38
CA ALA A 223 -13.39 7.95 -2.28
C ALA A 223 -12.11 8.70 -1.86
N ILE A 224 -11.97 9.04 -0.57
CA ILE A 224 -10.79 9.78 -0.08
C ILE A 224 -9.50 8.99 -0.27
N PHE A 225 -9.49 7.70 0.10
CA PHE A 225 -8.26 6.91 0.08
C PHE A 225 -7.90 6.37 -1.32
N GLU A 226 -8.90 6.10 -2.18
CA GLU A 226 -8.67 5.78 -3.59
C GLU A 226 -8.32 7.03 -4.42
N GLY A 227 -8.88 8.19 -4.07
CA GLY A 227 -8.68 9.47 -4.75
C GLY A 227 -7.36 10.19 -4.43
N HIS A 228 -6.38 9.46 -3.89
CA HIS A 228 -5.03 9.87 -3.51
C HIS A 228 -4.98 11.11 -2.59
N LEU A 229 -4.60 10.86 -1.34
CA LEU A 229 -4.46 11.89 -0.31
C LEU A 229 -3.57 13.07 -0.74
N ASP A 230 -2.53 12.83 -1.54
CA ASP A 230 -1.59 13.86 -1.98
C ASP A 230 -2.18 14.88 -2.96
N ARG A 231 -3.31 14.56 -3.61
CA ARG A 231 -4.03 15.54 -4.45
C ARG A 231 -4.69 16.62 -3.60
N GLY A 232 -5.01 16.32 -2.34
CA GLY A 232 -5.64 17.28 -1.44
C GLY A 232 -6.96 17.83 -1.99
N CYS A 233 -7.22 19.11 -1.70
CA CYS A 233 -8.49 19.78 -1.93
C CYS A 233 -8.57 20.57 -3.25
N ASN A 234 -7.94 20.10 -4.32
CA ASN A 234 -8.07 20.73 -5.64
C ASN A 234 -9.25 20.16 -6.45
N ALA A 235 -9.69 20.90 -7.49
CA ALA A 235 -10.84 20.52 -8.33
C ALA A 235 -10.68 19.14 -8.99
N TYR A 236 -9.48 18.78 -9.42
CA TYR A 236 -9.20 17.48 -10.02
C TYR A 236 -9.34 16.33 -9.01
N GLY A 237 -8.78 16.48 -7.81
CA GLY A 237 -8.92 15.52 -6.73
C GLY A 237 -10.38 15.38 -6.28
N ALA A 238 -11.11 16.49 -6.16
CA ALA A 238 -12.52 16.46 -5.79
C ALA A 238 -13.37 15.76 -6.87
N CYS A 239 -13.12 16.07 -8.15
CA CYS A 239 -13.80 15.41 -9.27
C CYS A 239 -13.54 13.90 -9.28
N GLU A 240 -12.30 13.47 -9.07
CA GLU A 240 -11.98 12.05 -8.98
C GLU A 240 -12.73 11.34 -7.85
N ARG A 241 -12.80 11.95 -6.66
CA ARG A 241 -13.57 11.42 -5.52
C ARG A 241 -15.05 11.29 -5.86
N ASN A 242 -15.62 12.25 -6.58
CA ASN A 242 -16.99 12.17 -7.09
C ASN A 242 -17.15 11.02 -8.09
N ILE A 243 -16.19 10.79 -8.99
CA ILE A 243 -16.21 9.68 -9.97
C ILE A 243 -16.12 8.31 -9.25
N ILE A 244 -15.29 8.19 -8.21
CA ILE A 244 -15.23 6.98 -7.37
C ILE A 244 -16.59 6.73 -6.71
N ALA A 245 -17.21 7.75 -6.13
CA ALA A 245 -18.54 7.64 -5.56
C ALA A 245 -19.61 7.25 -6.61
N LEU A 246 -19.56 7.80 -7.82
CA LEU A 246 -20.45 7.42 -8.92
C LEU A 246 -20.26 5.95 -9.33
N SER A 247 -19.01 5.48 -9.41
CA SER A 247 -18.69 4.08 -9.68
C SER A 247 -19.26 3.15 -8.60
N ILE A 248 -19.13 3.50 -7.32
CA ILE A 248 -19.75 2.75 -6.22
C ILE A 248 -21.27 2.78 -6.31
N ARG A 249 -21.87 3.96 -6.51
CA ARG A 249 -23.31 4.14 -6.66
C ARG A 249 -23.88 3.21 -7.72
N ASN A 250 -23.26 3.21 -8.89
CA ASN A 250 -23.70 2.45 -10.04
C ASN A 250 -23.55 0.94 -9.84
N ARG A 251 -22.45 0.49 -9.23
CA ARG A 251 -22.29 -0.92 -8.86
C ARG A 251 -23.33 -1.37 -7.84
N ALA A 252 -23.80 -0.49 -6.95
CA ALA A 252 -24.82 -0.82 -5.95
C ALA A 252 -26.27 -0.67 -6.45
N ARG A 253 -26.57 0.27 -7.35
CA ARG A 253 -27.94 0.57 -7.82
C ARG A 253 -28.23 0.01 -9.21
N GLU A 254 -27.32 0.20 -10.16
CA GLU A 254 -27.55 -0.09 -11.58
C GLU A 254 -27.07 -1.49 -11.98
N SER A 255 -26.16 -2.09 -11.22
CA SER A 255 -25.63 -3.44 -11.48
C SER A 255 -25.28 -4.17 -10.18
N CYS A 256 -26.22 -4.19 -9.24
CA CYS A 256 -26.04 -4.85 -7.95
C CYS A 256 -25.70 -6.33 -8.15
N SER A 257 -24.46 -6.71 -7.83
CA SER A 257 -23.97 -8.08 -7.91
C SER A 257 -23.27 -8.49 -6.63
N LYS A 258 -23.57 -9.70 -6.14
CA LYS A 258 -22.93 -10.30 -4.96
C LYS A 258 -21.40 -10.36 -5.12
N GLY A 259 -20.90 -10.62 -6.33
CA GLY A 259 -19.47 -10.67 -6.63
C GLY A 259 -18.76 -9.33 -6.40
N GLN A 260 -19.49 -8.23 -6.51
CA GLN A 260 -19.01 -6.87 -6.25
C GLN A 260 -19.31 -6.38 -4.83
N GLY A 261 -19.79 -7.26 -3.94
CA GLY A 261 -20.13 -6.92 -2.56
C GLY A 261 -21.53 -6.36 -2.36
N CYS A 262 -22.35 -6.26 -3.41
CA CYS A 262 -23.72 -5.76 -3.29
C CYS A 262 -24.66 -6.87 -2.82
N ARG A 263 -25.22 -6.74 -1.61
CA ARG A 263 -26.18 -7.73 -1.06
C ARG A 263 -27.63 -7.43 -1.44
N PHE A 264 -27.97 -6.16 -1.59
CA PHE A 264 -29.28 -5.64 -1.99
C PHE A 264 -29.09 -4.34 -2.76
N GLN A 265 -30.06 -3.95 -3.60
CA GLN A 265 -29.95 -2.70 -4.36
C GLN A 265 -29.75 -1.49 -3.41
N GLY A 266 -28.69 -0.72 -3.65
CA GLY A 266 -28.29 0.39 -2.78
C GLY A 266 -27.35 0.03 -1.64
N ASP A 267 -26.81 -1.20 -1.58
CA ASP A 267 -25.79 -1.60 -0.58
C ASP A 267 -24.41 -0.96 -0.87
N PHE A 268 -24.32 0.37 -0.66
CA PHE A 268 -23.09 1.11 -0.87
C PHE A 268 -21.96 0.68 0.07
N GLN A 269 -22.29 0.16 1.26
CA GLN A 269 -21.30 -0.28 2.24
C GLN A 269 -20.61 -1.56 1.76
N GLY A 270 -21.40 -2.54 1.32
CA GLY A 270 -20.88 -3.79 0.78
C GLY A 270 -20.04 -3.56 -0.48
N VAL A 271 -20.53 -2.74 -1.41
CA VAL A 271 -19.79 -2.40 -2.64
C VAL A 271 -18.50 -1.62 -2.35
N SER A 272 -18.49 -0.71 -1.37
CA SER A 272 -17.29 0.06 -1.01
C SER A 272 -16.22 -0.81 -0.37
N SER A 273 -16.60 -1.69 0.56
CA SER A 273 -15.65 -2.42 1.41
C SER A 273 -15.27 -3.83 0.93
N LYS A 274 -15.89 -4.30 -0.17
CA LYS A 274 -15.48 -5.54 -0.83
C LYS A 274 -14.12 -5.36 -1.48
N VAL A 275 -13.12 -6.14 -1.02
CA VAL A 275 -11.82 -6.22 -1.68
C VAL A 275 -12.03 -6.62 -3.13
N SER A 276 -11.57 -5.78 -4.04
CA SER A 276 -11.60 -6.01 -5.46
C SER A 276 -10.53 -5.15 -6.12
N GLN A 277 -10.30 -5.31 -7.41
CA GLN A 277 -9.44 -4.39 -8.17
C GLN A 277 -9.95 -2.93 -8.20
N TYR A 278 -11.14 -2.66 -7.64
CA TYR A 278 -11.78 -1.35 -7.59
C TYR A 278 -11.84 -0.74 -6.18
N ASN A 279 -11.54 -1.52 -5.14
CA ASN A 279 -11.55 -1.04 -3.76
C ASN A 279 -10.38 -1.64 -2.97
N ILE A 280 -9.56 -0.78 -2.39
CA ILE A 280 -8.33 -1.05 -1.63
C ILE A 280 -8.53 -1.55 -0.19
N TRP A 281 -9.72 -2.06 0.16
CA TRP A 281 -10.03 -2.52 1.52
C TRP A 281 -9.38 -3.87 1.88
N ASP A 282 -8.26 -4.22 1.25
CA ASP A 282 -7.53 -5.43 1.59
C ASP A 282 -6.94 -5.33 3.00
N GLU A 283 -6.71 -6.51 3.59
CA GLU A 283 -6.30 -6.63 4.98
C GLU A 283 -5.08 -5.77 5.31
N TYR A 284 -4.03 -5.78 4.48
CA TYR A 284 -2.82 -5.02 4.75
C TYR A 284 -3.03 -3.51 4.59
N LEU A 285 -3.76 -3.08 3.55
CA LEU A 285 -4.00 -1.65 3.33
C LEU A 285 -4.79 -1.01 4.47
N THR A 286 -5.71 -1.75 5.12
CA THR A 286 -6.41 -1.24 6.33
C THR A 286 -5.47 -1.05 7.53
N GLN A 287 -4.30 -1.69 7.54
CA GLN A 287 -3.32 -1.57 8.62
C GLN A 287 -2.44 -0.32 8.50
N ILE A 288 -2.24 0.21 7.29
CA ILE A 288 -1.23 1.25 7.01
C ILE A 288 -1.79 2.56 6.46
N SER A 289 -3.00 2.58 5.91
CA SER A 289 -3.55 3.76 5.21
C SER A 289 -4.37 4.70 6.10
N GLY A 290 -4.90 4.23 7.23
CA GLY A 290 -5.91 4.98 7.99
C GLY A 290 -7.33 4.89 7.41
N LEU A 291 -7.59 4.00 6.45
CA LEU A 291 -8.91 3.78 5.83
C LEU A 291 -10.06 3.58 6.83
N THR A 292 -9.77 2.91 7.95
CA THR A 292 -10.74 2.62 9.02
C THR A 292 -10.67 3.60 10.19
N SER A 293 -9.80 4.60 10.13
CA SER A 293 -9.58 5.58 11.20
C SER A 293 -10.82 6.39 11.54
N CYS A 294 -10.82 6.98 12.73
CA CYS A 294 -11.82 7.94 13.16
C CYS A 294 -11.41 9.37 12.74
N PHE A 295 -11.11 9.58 11.45
CA PHE A 295 -10.49 10.82 10.96
C PHE A 295 -11.31 12.11 11.16
N LEU A 296 -12.63 12.03 11.40
CA LEU A 296 -13.50 13.17 11.75
C LEU A 296 -13.61 13.45 13.26
N ARG A 297 -12.78 12.82 14.08
CA ARG A 297 -12.69 13.18 15.50
C ARG A 297 -12.33 14.66 15.66
N GLN A 298 -13.03 15.33 16.56
CA GLN A 298 -12.88 16.78 16.78
C GLN A 298 -11.58 17.15 17.48
N ASP A 299 -10.92 16.20 18.13
CA ASP A 299 -9.63 16.40 18.76
C ASP A 299 -8.45 16.17 17.83
N LEU A 300 -8.67 15.76 16.59
CA LEU A 300 -7.62 15.65 15.58
C LEU A 300 -7.47 16.97 14.80
N GLY A 301 -6.32 17.18 14.16
CA GLY A 301 -6.07 18.36 13.30
C GLY A 301 -5.65 19.65 14.04
N SER A 302 -5.39 20.73 13.30
CA SER A 302 -4.86 22.01 13.78
C SER A 302 -5.87 22.79 14.61
N ASP A 303 -7.16 22.54 14.39
CA ASP A 303 -8.24 23.12 15.17
C ASP A 303 -8.36 22.45 16.56
N SER A 304 -7.45 21.54 16.94
CA SER A 304 -7.36 20.99 18.29
C SER A 304 -6.76 22.01 19.26
N SER A 305 -7.57 22.47 20.22
CA SER A 305 -7.22 23.45 21.26
C SER A 305 -6.20 22.93 22.29
N VAL A 306 -5.40 21.92 21.96
CA VAL A 306 -4.51 21.24 22.90
C VAL A 306 -3.08 21.32 22.39
N MET A 307 -2.39 22.36 22.88
CA MET A 307 -0.95 22.56 22.85
C MET A 307 -0.26 21.41 23.59
N GLY A 308 0.01 20.31 22.89
CA GLY A 308 0.61 19.12 23.48
C GLY A 308 1.39 18.32 22.47
N GLY A 309 2.53 18.85 22.05
CA GLY A 309 3.66 18.09 21.47
C GLY A 309 3.32 17.06 20.39
N ARG A 310 2.29 17.31 19.55
CA ARG A 310 1.99 16.41 18.43
C ARG A 310 3.07 16.59 17.38
N ASP A 311 3.56 15.46 16.84
CA ASP A 311 4.28 15.47 15.57
C ASP A 311 3.43 16.23 14.54
N ASP A 312 3.94 17.36 14.07
CA ASP A 312 3.30 18.28 13.11
C ASP A 312 2.73 17.55 11.88
N TYR A 313 3.40 16.48 11.48
CA TYR A 313 2.96 15.59 10.39
C TYR A 313 1.55 14.98 10.59
N ASN A 314 1.21 14.54 11.81
CA ASN A 314 -0.09 13.91 12.06
C ASN A 314 -1.23 14.94 12.02
N VAL A 315 -0.96 16.17 12.47
CA VAL A 315 -1.91 17.28 12.42
C VAL A 315 -2.28 17.60 10.98
N ALA A 316 -1.27 17.88 10.14
CA ALA A 316 -1.46 18.17 8.72
C ALA A 316 -2.17 17.04 7.95
N TYR A 317 -1.91 15.78 8.33
CA TYR A 317 -2.60 14.63 7.76
C TYR A 317 -4.11 14.65 8.02
N TYR A 318 -4.53 14.84 9.28
CA TYR A 318 -5.95 14.86 9.62
C TYR A 318 -6.66 16.10 9.08
N ASP A 319 -6.04 17.27 9.12
CA ASP A 319 -6.60 18.48 8.53
C ASP A 319 -6.90 18.29 7.04
N LYS A 320 -5.95 17.69 6.31
CA LYS A 320 -6.10 17.38 4.89
C LYS A 320 -7.29 16.45 4.65
N ILE A 321 -7.40 15.36 5.40
CA ILE A 321 -8.49 14.39 5.21
C ILE A 321 -9.85 14.98 5.59
N GLN A 322 -9.93 15.73 6.69
CA GLN A 322 -11.15 16.40 7.11
C GLN A 322 -11.59 17.49 6.12
N ALA A 323 -10.64 18.20 5.51
CA ALA A 323 -10.94 19.16 4.44
C ALA A 323 -11.44 18.48 3.17
N MET A 324 -10.82 17.38 2.74
CA MET A 324 -11.29 16.59 1.59
C MET A 324 -12.68 16.01 1.83
N TYR A 325 -12.96 15.51 3.04
CA TYR A 325 -14.30 15.06 3.41
C TYR A 325 -15.33 16.18 3.23
N ARG A 326 -15.06 17.37 3.78
CA ARG A 326 -15.98 18.52 3.70
C ARG A 326 -16.21 19.01 2.28
N GLN A 327 -15.16 19.03 1.45
CA GLN A 327 -15.26 19.45 0.05
C GLN A 327 -16.21 18.56 -0.75
N ASN A 328 -16.12 17.24 -0.56
CA ASN A 328 -16.86 16.28 -1.36
C ASN A 328 -18.22 15.87 -0.78
N LEU A 329 -18.49 16.16 0.49
CA LEU A 329 -19.71 15.74 1.18
C LEU A 329 -21.00 16.14 0.45
N PRO A 330 -21.20 17.39 -0.02
CA PRO A 330 -22.43 17.77 -0.72
C PRO A 330 -22.67 16.95 -2.01
N ASP A 331 -21.64 16.82 -2.84
CA ASP A 331 -21.74 16.12 -4.12
C ASP A 331 -21.90 14.61 -3.95
N ILE A 332 -21.15 13.99 -3.04
CA ILE A 332 -21.26 12.55 -2.81
C ILE A 332 -22.64 12.19 -2.27
N GLN A 333 -23.25 13.04 -1.42
CA GLN A 333 -24.64 12.84 -1.00
C GLN A 333 -25.63 12.90 -2.18
N ARG A 334 -25.47 13.89 -3.06
CA ARG A 334 -26.26 14.02 -4.29
C ARG A 334 -26.09 12.80 -5.20
N ILE A 335 -24.88 12.30 -5.36
CA ILE A 335 -24.56 11.12 -6.16
C ILE A 335 -25.24 9.86 -5.62
N LEU A 336 -25.16 9.64 -4.31
CA LEU A 336 -25.67 8.41 -3.68
C LEU A 336 -27.19 8.43 -3.54
N PHE A 337 -27.74 9.53 -3.06
CA PHE A 337 -29.12 9.61 -2.57
C PHE A 337 -30.02 10.59 -3.32
N GLY A 338 -29.46 11.41 -4.21
CA GLY A 338 -30.23 12.31 -5.06
C GLY A 338 -30.98 11.58 -6.19
N LYS A 339 -31.66 12.39 -6.99
CA LYS A 339 -32.38 11.98 -8.21
C LYS A 339 -31.46 12.13 -9.43
N ASP A 340 -31.98 11.81 -10.60
CA ASP A 340 -31.21 11.83 -11.84
C ASP A 340 -30.72 13.24 -12.23
N HIS A 341 -31.48 14.29 -11.90
CA HIS A 341 -31.05 15.68 -12.14
C HIS A 341 -29.84 16.06 -11.28
N ASP A 342 -29.73 15.52 -10.06
CA ASP A 342 -28.57 15.76 -9.19
C ASP A 342 -27.29 15.18 -9.79
N LEU A 343 -27.38 13.99 -10.41
CA LEU A 343 -26.24 13.38 -11.12
C LEU A 343 -25.79 14.24 -12.29
N GLN A 344 -26.72 14.80 -13.05
CA GLN A 344 -26.41 15.68 -14.17
C GLN A 344 -25.85 17.03 -13.71
N ALA A 345 -26.27 17.52 -12.54
CA ALA A 345 -25.72 18.73 -11.94
C ALA A 345 -24.27 18.55 -11.47
N VAL A 346 -23.95 17.39 -10.87
CA VAL A 346 -22.57 17.06 -10.45
C VAL A 346 -21.68 16.77 -11.66
N PHE A 347 -22.20 16.05 -12.67
CA PHE A 347 -21.48 15.69 -13.89
C PHE A 347 -22.13 16.31 -15.14
N PRO A 348 -21.91 17.61 -15.39
CA PRO A 348 -22.48 18.27 -16.57
C PRO A 348 -21.91 17.70 -17.87
N ASN A 349 -22.62 17.96 -18.98
CA ASN A 349 -22.19 17.63 -20.35
C ASN A 349 -22.02 16.14 -20.65
N VAL A 350 -22.56 15.25 -19.81
CA VAL A 350 -22.58 13.80 -20.03
C VAL A 350 -24.01 13.30 -19.90
N SER A 351 -24.47 12.52 -20.88
CA SER A 351 -25.83 11.98 -20.83
C SER A 351 -26.01 11.03 -19.64
N LEU A 352 -27.18 11.10 -19.01
CA LEU A 352 -27.52 10.28 -17.84
C LEU A 352 -27.33 8.77 -18.11
N LYS A 353 -27.67 8.31 -19.32
CA LYS A 353 -27.46 6.92 -19.76
C LYS A 353 -25.99 6.51 -19.71
N ARG A 354 -25.06 7.41 -20.06
CA ARG A 354 -23.61 7.14 -19.97
C ARG A 354 -23.12 7.20 -18.54
N LEU A 355 -23.58 8.18 -17.75
CA LEU A 355 -23.26 8.28 -16.32
C LEU A 355 -23.65 7.01 -15.56
N LYS A 356 -24.88 6.53 -15.73
CA LYS A 356 -25.38 5.29 -15.10
C LYS A 356 -24.70 4.02 -15.60
N LYS A 357 -23.97 4.07 -16.72
CA LYS A 357 -23.17 2.96 -17.26
C LYS A 357 -21.73 2.93 -16.74
N LEU A 358 -21.26 3.97 -16.03
CA LEU A 358 -19.94 3.92 -15.41
C LEU A 358 -19.91 2.81 -14.35
N ARG A 359 -19.03 1.82 -14.51
CA ARG A 359 -18.89 0.67 -13.59
C ARG A 359 -17.54 0.62 -12.89
N HIS A 360 -16.52 1.09 -13.58
CA HIS A 360 -15.14 0.88 -13.20
C HIS A 360 -14.47 2.23 -13.15
N TYR A 361 -13.99 2.55 -11.97
CA TYR A 361 -12.99 3.56 -11.78
C TYR A 361 -11.68 2.81 -11.55
N TYR A 362 -10.65 3.12 -12.34
CA TYR A 362 -9.35 2.47 -12.21
C TYR A 362 -8.25 3.52 -12.28
N HIS A 363 -7.56 3.70 -11.17
CA HIS A 363 -6.50 4.67 -11.04
C HIS A 363 -5.24 4.13 -11.74
N ALA A 364 -4.68 4.88 -12.69
CA ALA A 364 -3.58 4.40 -13.52
C ALA A 364 -2.24 4.04 -12.77
N PRO A 365 -1.84 4.62 -11.63
CA PRO A 365 -0.78 4.18 -10.72
C PRO A 365 -0.96 2.79 -10.11
N ALA A 366 -2.17 2.21 -10.09
CA ALA A 366 -2.35 0.80 -9.75
C ALA A 366 -1.83 -0.13 -10.88
N MET A 367 -1.51 0.43 -12.05
CA MET A 367 -0.83 -0.27 -13.12
C MET A 367 0.64 -0.45 -12.76
N GLY A 368 1.15 -1.67 -12.93
CA GLY A 368 2.57 -1.94 -12.69
C GLY A 368 3.46 -1.07 -13.57
N GLN A 369 4.54 -0.51 -13.01
CA GLN A 369 5.53 0.23 -13.80
C GLN A 369 6.06 -0.63 -14.95
N CYS A 370 6.22 0.02 -16.11
CA CYS A 370 6.85 -0.59 -17.27
C CYS A 370 7.93 0.31 -17.88
N PHE A 371 8.93 -0.32 -18.49
CA PHE A 371 10.15 0.32 -18.96
C PHE A 371 10.47 -0.17 -20.39
N PRO A 372 9.67 0.18 -21.40
CA PRO A 372 9.84 -0.35 -22.76
C PRO A 372 11.16 0.08 -23.43
N HIS A 373 11.74 1.19 -22.97
CA HIS A 373 13.02 1.72 -23.46
C HIS A 373 14.24 1.18 -22.71
N HIS A 374 14.04 0.25 -21.78
CA HIS A 374 15.12 -0.40 -21.05
C HIS A 374 15.11 -1.89 -21.36
N ASN A 375 16.25 -2.40 -21.81
CA ASN A 375 16.43 -3.81 -22.09
C ASN A 375 16.77 -4.58 -20.80
N ARG A 376 16.46 -5.89 -20.79
CA ARG A 376 16.92 -6.85 -19.76
C ARG A 376 16.59 -6.44 -18.32
N VAL A 377 15.46 -5.76 -18.13
CA VAL A 377 14.95 -5.38 -16.81
C VAL A 377 14.11 -6.52 -16.25
N GLU A 378 14.46 -6.98 -15.05
CA GLU A 378 13.79 -8.08 -14.38
C GLU A 378 13.25 -7.65 -13.02
N TYR A 379 12.07 -8.15 -12.66
CA TYR A 379 11.53 -7.99 -11.31
C TYR A 379 11.84 -9.23 -10.47
N MET A 380 12.69 -9.05 -9.46
CA MET A 380 13.13 -10.09 -8.56
C MET A 380 12.14 -10.21 -7.40
N SER A 381 11.15 -11.10 -7.51
CA SER A 381 10.29 -11.46 -6.38
C SER A 381 11.05 -12.21 -5.26
N GLY A 382 12.25 -12.70 -5.55
CA GLY A 382 13.14 -13.39 -4.65
C GLY A 382 14.19 -14.18 -5.41
N ALA A 383 15.45 -13.79 -5.25
CA ALA A 383 16.61 -14.40 -5.88
C ALA A 383 17.82 -14.34 -4.95
N ILE A 384 18.82 -15.17 -5.24
CA ILE A 384 20.10 -15.15 -4.56
C ILE A 384 21.15 -14.66 -5.53
N ALA A 385 22.00 -13.76 -5.08
CA ALA A 385 23.24 -13.44 -5.76
C ALA A 385 24.43 -13.92 -4.92
N ARG A 386 25.50 -14.36 -5.60
CA ARG A 386 26.69 -14.92 -4.93
C ARG A 386 27.98 -14.27 -5.41
N LYS A 387 28.95 -14.17 -4.51
CA LYS A 387 30.35 -13.81 -4.79
C LYS A 387 31.25 -14.64 -3.88
N GLY A 388 31.87 -15.69 -4.42
CA GLY A 388 32.61 -16.65 -3.59
C GLY A 388 31.69 -17.31 -2.56
N GLN A 389 31.98 -17.11 -1.27
CA GLN A 389 31.18 -17.60 -0.14
C GLN A 389 30.17 -16.58 0.40
N ASP A 390 30.14 -15.37 -0.16
CA ASP A 390 29.18 -14.33 0.24
C ASP A 390 27.89 -14.44 -0.59
N PHE A 391 26.76 -14.38 0.10
CA PHE A 391 25.43 -14.44 -0.50
C PHE A 391 24.60 -13.20 -0.19
N ALA A 392 23.94 -12.67 -1.21
CA ALA A 392 23.03 -11.55 -1.14
C ALA A 392 21.61 -11.99 -1.51
N LEU A 393 20.64 -11.68 -0.65
CA LEU A 393 19.22 -11.75 -0.99
C LEU A 393 18.81 -10.56 -1.86
N ILE A 394 18.26 -10.83 -3.04
CA ILE A 394 17.65 -9.84 -3.93
C ILE A 394 16.14 -10.11 -3.96
N ALA A 395 15.35 -9.27 -3.29
CA ALA A 395 13.92 -9.50 -3.12
C ALA A 395 13.10 -8.22 -3.26
N ASN A 396 11.95 -8.34 -3.92
CA ASN A 396 10.99 -7.26 -4.17
C ASN A 396 11.59 -6.03 -4.90
N THR A 397 12.62 -6.23 -5.70
CA THR A 397 13.34 -5.15 -6.40
C THR A 397 13.43 -5.42 -7.90
N ARG A 398 13.81 -4.40 -8.68
CA ARG A 398 14.14 -4.54 -10.10
C ARG A 398 15.65 -4.50 -10.28
N ILE A 399 16.13 -5.31 -11.20
CA ILE A 399 17.53 -5.32 -11.62
C ILE A 399 17.63 -5.17 -13.14
N ARG A 400 18.71 -4.55 -13.62
CA ARG A 400 19.14 -4.68 -15.01
C ARG A 400 20.13 -5.82 -15.08
N VAL A 401 19.82 -6.83 -15.88
CA VAL A 401 20.69 -8.00 -16.07
C VAL A 401 21.78 -7.67 -17.08
N ASP A 402 23.02 -8.02 -16.75
CA ASP A 402 24.20 -7.82 -17.58
C ASP A 402 24.75 -9.15 -18.13
N GLN A 403 26.02 -9.20 -18.54
CA GLN A 403 26.66 -10.38 -19.11
C GLN A 403 26.46 -11.65 -18.26
N ARG A 404 26.24 -12.77 -18.94
CA ARG A 404 26.15 -14.08 -18.31
C ARG A 404 27.50 -14.45 -17.73
N HIS A 405 27.51 -15.05 -16.55
CA HIS A 405 28.70 -15.60 -15.93
C HIS A 405 28.35 -16.89 -15.19
N GLN A 406 28.95 -18.01 -15.62
CA GLN A 406 28.60 -19.35 -15.16
C GLN A 406 27.07 -19.59 -15.28
N GLU A 407 26.45 -20.08 -14.21
CA GLU A 407 25.01 -20.37 -14.12
C GLU A 407 24.12 -19.14 -13.85
N GLY A 408 24.68 -17.93 -13.89
CA GLY A 408 23.96 -16.71 -13.54
C GLY A 408 24.37 -15.50 -14.36
N TYR A 409 24.08 -14.32 -13.83
CA TYR A 409 24.34 -13.06 -14.51
C TYR A 409 24.88 -12.01 -13.54
N PHE A 410 25.79 -11.16 -14.02
CA PHE A 410 26.02 -9.89 -13.34
C PHE A 410 24.77 -9.01 -13.47
N PHE A 411 24.61 -8.07 -12.56
CA PHE A 411 23.43 -7.21 -12.52
C PHE A 411 23.72 -5.87 -11.85
N GLN A 412 22.82 -4.93 -12.07
CA GLN A 412 22.80 -3.64 -11.38
C GLN A 412 21.39 -3.39 -10.85
N ASP A 413 21.29 -2.68 -9.72
CA ASP A 413 19.99 -2.21 -9.24
C ASP A 413 19.36 -1.29 -10.28
N PHE A 414 18.08 -1.54 -10.59
CA PHE A 414 17.27 -0.70 -11.45
C PHE A 414 16.41 0.21 -10.55
N VAL A 415 16.97 1.37 -10.20
CA VAL A 415 16.34 2.32 -9.27
C VAL A 415 15.42 3.25 -10.04
N VAL A 416 14.17 3.34 -9.59
CA VAL A 416 13.14 4.17 -10.26
C VAL A 416 12.72 5.29 -9.31
N GLN A 417 12.95 6.53 -9.72
CA GLN A 417 12.44 7.72 -9.05
C GLN A 417 11.21 8.24 -9.81
N GLN A 418 10.06 8.30 -9.13
CA GLN A 418 8.86 8.90 -9.70
C GLN A 418 8.92 10.42 -9.50
N GLN A 419 9.11 11.16 -10.58
CA GLN A 419 9.01 12.63 -10.62
C GLN A 419 7.65 13.03 -11.19
N PRO A 420 7.07 14.22 -10.91
CA PRO A 420 5.69 14.57 -11.28
C PRO A 420 5.24 14.12 -12.69
N ASP A 421 6.07 14.35 -13.70
CA ASP A 421 5.73 14.08 -15.11
C ASP A 421 6.40 12.84 -15.71
N LYS A 422 7.43 12.28 -15.05
CA LYS A 422 8.23 11.17 -15.60
C LYS A 422 8.76 10.20 -14.56
N ASP A 423 9.06 8.98 -14.99
CA ASP A 423 9.85 8.05 -14.20
C ASP A 423 11.31 8.18 -14.63
N VAL A 424 12.20 8.51 -13.69
CA VAL A 424 13.65 8.58 -13.93
C VAL A 424 14.28 7.28 -13.44
N VAL A 425 15.10 6.68 -14.28
CA VAL A 425 15.77 5.40 -14.01
C VAL A 425 17.26 5.66 -13.82
N SER A 426 17.81 5.10 -12.75
CA SER A 426 19.25 5.05 -12.49
C SER A 426 19.70 3.59 -12.34
N LEU A 427 20.83 3.26 -12.94
CA LEU A 427 21.49 1.97 -12.75
C LEU A 427 22.61 2.13 -11.74
N ILE A 428 22.56 1.36 -10.65
CA ILE A 428 23.54 1.46 -9.57
C ILE A 428 24.09 0.06 -9.29
N ASP A 429 25.41 -0.11 -9.35
CA ASP A 429 26.03 -1.34 -8.91
C ASP A 429 26.23 -1.31 -7.38
N ARG A 430 25.21 -1.77 -6.65
CA ARG A 430 25.29 -1.96 -5.19
C ARG A 430 25.84 -3.33 -4.79
N TYR A 431 26.11 -4.20 -5.76
CA TYR A 431 26.51 -5.59 -5.52
C TYR A 431 27.72 -5.97 -6.40
N PRO A 432 28.84 -5.23 -6.29
CA PRO A 432 29.96 -5.38 -7.22
C PRO A 432 30.57 -6.78 -7.19
N GLY A 433 30.53 -7.44 -8.35
CA GLY A 433 31.03 -8.80 -8.55
C GLY A 433 30.09 -9.92 -8.10
N PHE A 434 28.88 -9.61 -7.63
CA PHE A 434 27.86 -10.62 -7.34
C PHE A 434 27.16 -11.09 -8.62
N ILE A 435 26.84 -12.38 -8.65
CA ILE A 435 26.16 -13.04 -9.77
C ILE A 435 24.80 -13.53 -9.29
N VAL A 436 23.71 -13.02 -9.87
CA VAL A 436 22.35 -13.45 -9.57
C VAL A 436 22.04 -14.81 -10.22
N ASP A 437 21.32 -15.67 -9.50
CA ASP A 437 20.91 -17.01 -9.95
C ASP A 437 20.14 -16.95 -11.28
N GLY A 438 20.68 -17.61 -12.31
CA GLY A 438 20.13 -17.59 -13.67
C GLY A 438 18.74 -18.21 -13.77
N ARG A 439 18.34 -19.09 -12.85
CA ARG A 439 16.98 -19.66 -12.79
C ARG A 439 15.90 -18.59 -12.53
N LYS A 440 16.30 -17.42 -12.02
CA LYS A 440 15.41 -16.28 -11.75
C LYS A 440 15.34 -15.27 -12.88
N VAL A 441 16.14 -15.44 -13.92
CA VAL A 441 16.27 -14.51 -15.04
C VAL A 441 15.57 -15.09 -16.27
N SER A 442 14.64 -14.33 -16.86
CA SER A 442 13.85 -14.75 -18.02
C SER A 442 14.25 -14.06 -19.32
N LEU A 443 14.90 -12.89 -19.23
CA LEU A 443 15.24 -11.97 -20.32
C LEU A 443 14.07 -11.60 -21.23
N ARG A 444 12.83 -11.69 -20.72
CA ARG A 444 11.64 -11.36 -21.50
C ARG A 444 11.55 -9.86 -21.77
N THR A 445 11.29 -9.50 -23.01
CA THR A 445 11.01 -8.11 -23.40
C THR A 445 9.72 -7.62 -22.75
N ALA A 446 9.71 -6.35 -22.34
CA ALA A 446 8.50 -5.71 -21.84
C ALA A 446 7.41 -5.68 -22.92
N SER A 447 6.19 -6.13 -22.55
CA SER A 447 5.02 -6.12 -23.44
C SER A 447 3.82 -5.47 -22.76
N GLY A 448 2.93 -4.85 -23.54
CA GLY A 448 1.69 -4.26 -23.02
C GLY A 448 1.93 -3.01 -22.18
N CYS A 449 2.85 -2.16 -22.64
CA CYS A 449 3.33 -0.98 -21.93
C CYS A 449 2.97 0.30 -22.67
N PRO A 450 1.68 0.68 -22.73
CA PRO A 450 1.30 1.96 -23.30
C PRO A 450 1.80 3.13 -22.44
N PRO A 451 1.87 4.33 -23.05
CA PRO A 451 2.08 5.57 -22.33
C PRO A 451 1.03 5.74 -21.21
N TYR A 452 1.49 6.16 -20.04
CA TYR A 452 0.65 6.36 -18.86
C TYR A 452 -0.34 7.51 -19.04
N GLY A 453 -1.59 7.32 -18.62
CA GLY A 453 -2.60 8.40 -18.59
C GLY A 453 -3.05 8.88 -19.98
N ILE A 454 -2.61 8.21 -21.03
CA ILE A 454 -2.86 8.59 -22.42
C ILE A 454 -3.92 7.65 -22.99
N PRO A 455 -5.14 8.14 -23.26
CA PRO A 455 -6.16 7.34 -23.95
C PRO A 455 -5.67 6.88 -25.31
N ARG A 456 -6.18 5.72 -25.76
CA ARG A 456 -5.83 5.18 -27.07
C ARG A 456 -6.23 6.18 -28.17
N GLY A 457 -5.29 6.49 -29.06
CA GLY A 457 -5.51 7.39 -30.20
C GLY A 457 -5.07 8.84 -29.98
N CYS A 458 -4.73 9.22 -28.74
CA CYS A 458 -4.18 10.55 -28.47
C CYS A 458 -2.67 10.59 -28.76
N ARG A 459 -2.20 11.67 -29.40
CA ARG A 459 -0.77 11.95 -29.62
C ARG A 459 -0.24 12.87 -28.54
N PHE A 460 1.00 12.64 -28.11
CA PHE A 460 1.69 13.45 -27.11
C PHE A 460 3.10 13.73 -27.57
N ASN A 461 3.59 14.94 -27.31
CA ASN A 461 4.94 15.36 -27.69
C ASN A 461 6.01 14.66 -26.84
N THR A 462 5.71 14.42 -25.56
CA THR A 462 6.63 13.78 -24.62
C THR A 462 5.89 12.74 -23.79
N ILE A 463 6.44 11.53 -23.73
CA ILE A 463 5.92 10.45 -22.87
C ILE A 463 6.88 10.30 -21.69
N GLY A 464 6.47 10.73 -20.50
CA GLY A 464 7.31 10.61 -19.31
C GLY A 464 7.22 9.25 -18.60
N ARG A 465 6.16 8.47 -18.82
CA ARG A 465 5.91 7.23 -18.07
C ARG A 465 5.19 6.17 -18.91
N TYR A 466 5.50 4.91 -18.62
CA TYR A 466 4.81 3.75 -19.19
C TYR A 466 4.31 2.85 -18.06
N ARG A 467 3.15 2.23 -18.27
CA ARG A 467 2.54 1.33 -17.28
C ARG A 467 1.94 0.09 -17.94
N LYS A 468 1.86 -1.01 -17.19
CA LYS A 468 1.16 -2.23 -17.61
C LYS A 468 -0.34 -2.06 -17.45
N THR A 469 -1.07 -2.03 -18.54
CA THR A 469 -2.54 -1.95 -18.49
C THR A 469 -3.15 -3.35 -18.35
N PRO A 470 -4.18 -3.53 -17.51
CA PRO A 470 -4.92 -4.79 -17.47
C PRO A 470 -5.61 -5.05 -18.82
N SER A 471 -5.79 -6.32 -19.18
CA SER A 471 -6.36 -6.72 -20.47
C SER A 471 -7.75 -6.13 -20.72
N TRP A 472 -8.57 -6.06 -19.67
CA TRP A 472 -9.93 -5.50 -19.73
C TRP A 472 -9.97 -3.98 -19.93
N LEU A 473 -8.88 -3.24 -19.74
CA LEU A 473 -8.88 -1.80 -20.04
C LEU A 473 -9.20 -1.56 -21.52
N LYS A 474 -8.88 -2.53 -22.39
CA LYS A 474 -9.20 -2.51 -23.82
C LYS A 474 -10.60 -3.02 -24.16
N SER A 475 -11.32 -3.63 -23.21
CA SER A 475 -12.66 -4.19 -23.44
C SER A 475 -13.80 -3.23 -23.08
N GLY A 476 -13.51 -2.11 -22.42
CA GLY A 476 -14.49 -1.09 -22.06
C GLY A 476 -14.49 0.12 -22.99
N THR A 477 -15.53 0.96 -22.90
CA THR A 477 -15.58 2.27 -23.56
C THR A 477 -15.15 3.37 -22.59
N PRO A 478 -14.09 4.14 -22.87
CA PRO A 478 -13.71 5.28 -22.05
C PRO A 478 -14.85 6.30 -21.94
N LEU A 479 -15.00 6.88 -20.75
CA LEU A 479 -15.97 7.93 -20.48
C LEU A 479 -15.23 9.18 -20.00
N ALA A 480 -15.26 10.23 -20.80
CA ALA A 480 -14.84 11.56 -20.36
C ALA A 480 -15.92 12.13 -19.42
N LEU A 481 -15.50 12.65 -18.27
CA LEU A 481 -16.36 13.24 -17.27
C LEU A 481 -15.86 14.65 -16.95
N THR A 482 -16.78 15.59 -16.87
CA THR A 482 -16.56 16.92 -16.30
C THR A 482 -17.28 16.95 -14.96
N CYS A 483 -16.65 17.49 -13.93
CA CYS A 483 -17.30 17.72 -12.64
C CYS A 483 -17.45 19.21 -12.40
N ARG A 484 -18.53 19.59 -11.71
CA ARG A 484 -18.66 20.90 -11.07
C ARG A 484 -18.26 20.73 -9.60
N ILE A 485 -17.22 21.43 -9.15
CA ILE A 485 -16.65 21.35 -7.78
C ILE A 485 -16.82 22.69 -7.08
#